data_AF-A0A612W6I7-F1
#
_entry.id   AF-A0A612W6I7-F1
#
_cell.length_a   1.000
_cell.length_b   1.000
_cell.length_c   1.000
_cell.angle_alpha   90.00
_cell.angle_beta   90.00
_cell.angle_gamma   90.00
#
_symmetry.space_group_name_H-M   'P 1'
#
loop_
_entity.id
_entity.type
_entity.pdbx_description
1 polymer ?
#
loop_
_entity_poly.entity_id
_entity_poly.type
_entity_poly.pdbx_seq_one_letter_code
_entity_poly.pdbx_strand_id
1 'polypeptide(L)'
;MSNIDKRALREVAERATPGNWRRTSSLFNGITVTPFSLCGEEVTLAHTVEKRDAEFIAAANPRTMLALLDENIQLQRGKDAIEAVALALRDDMRDAREKLEAAHRKVLNSIAAVARRYLPDYDEHPEIQAADELLESAAGIGVKGE
;
A
#
# COMPACT_ATOMS: atom_id res chain seq x y z
N MET A 1 5.85 8.91 9.99
CA MET A 1 4.79 9.58 9.21
C MET A 1 4.64 10.98 9.75
N SER A 2 4.58 12.00 8.90
CA SER A 2 4.35 13.38 9.32
C SER A 2 3.00 13.49 10.04
N ASN A 3 2.99 14.01 11.27
CA ASN A 3 1.81 14.21 12.11
C ASN A 3 1.00 15.44 11.64
N ILE A 4 0.66 15.46 10.36
CA ILE A 4 -0.15 16.52 9.76
C ILE A 4 -1.61 16.11 9.93
N ASP A 5 -2.37 16.94 10.62
CA ASP A 5 -3.82 16.79 10.68
C ASP A 5 -4.44 17.21 9.35
N LYS A 6 -4.64 16.20 8.47
CA LYS A 6 -5.23 16.39 7.14
C LYS A 6 -6.68 16.86 7.19
N ARG A 7 -7.43 16.55 8.27
CA ARG A 7 -8.81 17.00 8.44
C ARG A 7 -8.84 18.48 8.78
N ALA A 8 -8.05 18.89 9.76
CA ALA A 8 -7.91 20.31 10.10
C ALA A 8 -7.42 21.13 8.89
N LEU A 9 -6.46 20.59 8.12
CA LEU A 9 -5.98 21.25 6.90
C LEU A 9 -7.06 21.38 5.83
N ARG A 10 -7.92 20.34 5.67
CA ARG A 10 -9.06 20.39 4.75
C ARG A 10 -10.07 21.45 5.18
N GLU A 11 -10.46 21.49 6.46
CA GLU A 11 -11.41 22.46 6.99
C GLU A 11 -10.91 23.91 6.80
N VAL A 12 -9.62 24.15 7.03
CA VAL A 12 -9.02 25.46 6.80
C VAL A 12 -9.03 25.82 5.32
N ALA A 13 -8.73 24.88 4.42
CA ALA A 13 -8.79 25.11 2.98
C ALA A 13 -10.22 25.34 2.46
N GLU A 14 -11.22 24.60 2.94
CA GLU A 14 -12.63 24.79 2.55
C GLU A 14 -13.19 26.15 2.98
N ARG A 15 -12.72 26.67 4.11
CA ARG A 15 -13.12 28.00 4.63
C ARG A 15 -12.38 29.17 3.98
N ALA A 16 -11.23 28.91 3.37
CA ALA A 16 -10.44 29.93 2.72
C ALA A 16 -11.10 30.41 1.41
N THR A 17 -10.68 31.57 0.90
CA THR A 17 -11.26 32.15 -0.31
C THR A 17 -11.11 31.18 -1.49
N PRO A 18 -12.22 30.78 -2.15
CA PRO A 18 -12.16 29.82 -3.24
C PRO A 18 -11.56 30.43 -4.50
N GLY A 19 -11.13 29.57 -5.42
CA GLY A 19 -10.66 29.97 -6.75
C GLY A 19 -9.15 30.14 -6.85
N ASN A 20 -8.72 30.64 -8.01
CA ASN A 20 -7.30 30.81 -8.32
C ASN A 20 -6.79 32.10 -7.68
N TRP A 21 -5.78 31.96 -6.84
CA TRP A 21 -5.11 33.10 -6.24
C TRP A 21 -4.02 33.61 -7.17
N ARG A 22 -3.88 34.94 -7.29
CA ARG A 22 -2.80 35.57 -8.04
C ARG A 22 -1.82 36.25 -7.08
N ARG A 23 -0.54 36.13 -7.39
CA ARG A 23 0.53 36.82 -6.66
C ARG A 23 0.47 38.32 -6.93
N THR A 24 0.60 39.10 -5.87
CA THR A 24 0.92 40.53 -5.95
C THR A 24 1.93 40.90 -4.87
N SER A 25 2.85 41.80 -5.19
CA SER A 25 3.80 42.34 -4.20
C SER A 25 3.35 43.72 -3.79
N SER A 26 2.85 43.83 -2.56
CA SER A 26 2.48 45.08 -1.91
C SER A 26 3.23 45.20 -0.59
N LEU A 27 3.37 46.42 -0.07
CA LEU A 27 3.87 46.66 1.29
C LEU A 27 2.90 46.13 2.37
N PHE A 28 1.67 45.81 1.97
CA PHE A 28 0.65 45.20 2.82
C PHE A 28 0.68 43.67 2.70
N ASN A 29 0.77 42.96 3.83
CA ASN A 29 0.65 41.51 3.90
C ASN A 29 -0.82 41.13 4.13
N GLY A 30 -1.36 40.22 3.33
CA GLY A 30 -2.73 39.72 3.52
C GLY A 30 -3.34 39.07 2.29
N ILE A 31 -4.52 38.47 2.47
CA ILE A 31 -5.37 38.03 1.36
C ILE A 31 -6.41 39.12 1.16
N THR A 32 -6.50 39.66 -0.05
CA THR A 32 -7.55 40.65 -0.37
C THR A 32 -8.47 40.09 -1.45
N VAL A 33 -9.77 40.13 -1.14
CA VAL A 33 -10.84 39.94 -2.11
C VAL A 33 -11.17 41.31 -2.65
N THR A 34 -10.53 41.69 -3.75
CA THR A 34 -10.69 43.05 -4.30
C THR A 34 -11.78 43.09 -5.36
N PRO A 35 -12.68 44.09 -5.32
CA PRO A 35 -13.45 44.51 -6.51
C PRO A 35 -12.59 45.35 -7.48
N PHE A 36 -11.26 45.42 -7.29
CA PHE A 36 -10.35 46.00 -8.28
C PHE A 36 -10.26 45.06 -9.47
N SER A 37 -10.94 45.43 -10.56
CA SER A 37 -10.81 44.81 -11.87
C SER A 37 -9.39 44.98 -12.41
N LEU A 38 -8.45 44.14 -11.97
CA LEU A 38 -7.22 43.90 -12.72
C LEU A 38 -7.63 43.06 -13.94
N CYS A 39 -7.85 43.74 -15.07
CA CYS A 39 -8.32 43.15 -16.34
C CYS A 39 -9.80 42.68 -16.37
N GLY A 40 -10.68 43.23 -15.53
CA GLY A 40 -12.14 42.96 -15.62
C GLY A 40 -12.60 41.62 -15.02
N GLU A 41 -11.76 40.94 -14.25
CA GLU A 41 -12.08 39.68 -13.56
C GLU A 41 -11.89 39.85 -12.04
N GLU A 42 -12.82 39.31 -11.25
CA GLU A 42 -12.66 39.23 -9.79
C GLU A 42 -11.62 38.15 -9.46
N VAL A 43 -10.44 38.59 -9.01
CA VAL A 43 -9.33 37.71 -8.66
C VAL A 43 -8.98 37.88 -7.19
N THR A 44 -8.71 36.75 -6.52
CA THR A 44 -8.19 36.79 -5.14
C THR A 44 -6.70 37.00 -5.19
N LEU A 45 -6.20 37.97 -4.43
CA LEU A 45 -4.80 38.32 -4.41
C LEU A 45 -4.14 37.85 -3.11
N ALA A 46 -3.02 37.14 -3.25
CA ALA A 46 -2.13 36.81 -2.15
C ALA A 46 -1.02 37.86 -2.07
N HIS A 47 -0.96 38.61 -0.97
CA HIS A 47 0.01 39.69 -0.76
C HIS A 47 1.01 39.30 0.32
N THR A 48 2.28 39.42 -0.03
CA THR A 48 3.40 39.42 0.91
C THR A 48 4.43 40.47 0.48
N VAL A 49 5.22 40.97 1.43
CA VAL A 49 6.36 41.86 1.14
C VAL A 49 7.32 41.20 0.15
N GLU A 50 7.62 39.92 0.38
CA GLU A 50 8.50 39.15 -0.49
C GLU A 50 7.75 38.54 -1.67
N LYS A 51 8.24 38.81 -2.89
CA LYS A 51 7.61 38.35 -4.14
C LYS A 51 7.47 36.83 -4.21
N ARG A 52 8.46 36.10 -3.68
CA ARG A 52 8.54 34.63 -3.72
C ARG A 52 7.48 33.99 -2.83
N ASP A 53 7.24 34.58 -1.66
CA ASP A 53 6.25 34.05 -0.70
C ASP A 53 4.83 34.20 -1.26
N ALA A 54 4.53 35.31 -1.94
CA ALA A 54 3.25 35.52 -2.61
C ALA A 54 3.05 34.51 -3.76
N GLU A 55 4.11 34.14 -4.48
CA GLU A 55 4.05 33.10 -5.53
C GLU A 55 3.77 31.73 -4.92
N PHE A 56 4.46 31.39 -3.82
CA PHE A 56 4.24 30.14 -3.11
C PHE A 56 2.81 30.03 -2.58
N ILE A 57 2.29 31.07 -1.90
CA ILE A 57 0.93 31.08 -1.36
C ILE A 57 -0.12 31.01 -2.47
N ALA A 58 0.11 31.71 -3.59
CA ALA A 58 -0.78 31.66 -4.75
C ALA A 58 -0.82 30.26 -5.40
N ALA A 59 0.32 29.56 -5.47
CA ALA A 59 0.40 28.19 -5.95
C ALA A 59 -0.25 27.19 -4.96
N ALA A 60 0.03 27.35 -3.66
CA ALA A 60 -0.52 26.58 -2.55
C ALA A 60 -1.90 27.10 -2.10
N ASN A 61 -2.69 27.60 -3.04
CA ASN A 61 -4.03 28.10 -2.76
C ASN A 61 -4.98 26.96 -2.31
N PRO A 62 -6.16 27.29 -1.76
CA PRO A 62 -7.08 26.30 -1.24
C PRO A 62 -7.49 25.23 -2.25
N ARG A 63 -7.68 25.60 -3.52
CA ARG A 63 -8.02 24.65 -4.59
C ARG A 63 -6.93 23.60 -4.77
N THR A 64 -5.66 24.04 -4.86
CA THR A 64 -4.51 23.14 -4.97
C THR A 64 -4.39 22.24 -3.75
N MET A 65 -4.56 22.79 -2.54
CA MET A 65 -4.46 22.02 -1.30
C MET A 65 -5.54 20.94 -1.19
N LEU A 66 -6.79 21.25 -1.56
CA LEU A 66 -7.87 20.27 -1.57
C LEU A 66 -7.63 19.15 -2.59
N ALA A 67 -7.17 19.51 -3.80
CA ALA A 67 -6.82 18.52 -4.82
C ALA A 67 -5.73 17.56 -4.35
N LEU A 68 -4.64 18.10 -3.75
CA LEU A 68 -3.57 17.27 -3.18
C LEU A 68 -4.04 16.38 -2.03
N LEU A 69 -4.97 16.86 -1.20
CA LEU A 69 -5.58 16.05 -0.13
C LEU A 69 -6.42 14.91 -0.70
N ASP A 70 -7.20 15.18 -1.75
CA ASP A 70 -7.99 14.16 -2.43
C ASP A 70 -7.11 13.08 -3.09
N GLU A 71 -6.06 13.49 -3.81
CA GLU A 71 -5.05 12.58 -4.37
C GLU A 71 -4.38 11.75 -3.28
N ASN A 72 -4.04 12.36 -2.15
CA ASN A 72 -3.43 11.66 -1.03
C ASN A 72 -4.37 10.59 -0.43
N ILE A 73 -5.66 10.90 -0.31
CA ILE A 73 -6.68 9.93 0.15
C ILE A 73 -6.82 8.78 -0.86
N GLN A 74 -6.82 9.08 -2.16
CA GLN A 74 -6.87 8.07 -3.22
C GLN A 74 -5.64 7.14 -3.18
N LEU A 75 -4.44 7.70 -3.02
CA LEU A 75 -3.21 6.94 -2.88
C LEU A 75 -3.22 6.04 -1.63
N GLN A 76 -3.72 6.56 -0.51
CA GLN A 76 -3.85 5.75 0.71
C GLN A 76 -4.80 4.57 0.50
N ARG A 77 -5.96 4.80 -0.11
CA ARG A 77 -6.91 3.72 -0.46
C ARG A 77 -6.29 2.70 -1.42
N GLY A 78 -5.54 3.16 -2.42
CA GLY A 78 -4.83 2.30 -3.35
C GLY A 78 -3.79 1.43 -2.65
N LYS A 79 -3.02 2.01 -1.72
CA LYS A 79 -2.06 1.28 -0.89
C LYS A 79 -2.76 0.20 -0.05
N ASP A 80 -3.83 0.55 0.66
CA ASP A 80 -4.57 -0.37 1.52
C ASP A 80 -5.18 -1.53 0.69
N ALA A 81 -5.67 -1.24 -0.51
CA ALA A 81 -6.17 -2.25 -1.44
C ALA A 81 -5.08 -3.21 -1.93
N ILE A 82 -3.90 -2.68 -2.30
CA ILE A 82 -2.75 -3.50 -2.71
C ILE A 82 -2.28 -4.39 -1.56
N GLU A 83 -2.25 -3.86 -0.33
CA GLU A 83 -1.87 -4.61 0.86
C GLU A 83 -2.86 -5.76 1.14
N ALA A 84 -4.17 -5.51 1.01
CA ALA A 84 -5.19 -6.53 1.13
C ALA A 84 -5.03 -7.64 0.06
N VAL A 85 -4.78 -7.27 -1.20
CA VAL A 85 -4.53 -8.25 -2.28
C VAL A 85 -3.26 -9.05 -2.03
N ALA A 86 -2.19 -8.41 -1.55
CA ALA A 86 -0.93 -9.09 -1.24
C ALA A 86 -1.05 -10.06 -0.05
N LEU A 87 -1.94 -9.78 0.91
CA LEU A 87 -2.27 -10.70 1.99
C LEU A 87 -3.04 -11.90 1.44
N ALA A 88 -4.12 -11.68 0.68
CA ALA A 88 -4.91 -12.76 0.08
C ALA A 88 -4.04 -13.68 -0.80
N LEU A 89 -3.17 -13.11 -1.65
CA LEU A 89 -2.28 -13.90 -2.50
C LEU A 89 -1.29 -14.75 -1.68
N ARG A 90 -0.83 -14.23 -0.54
CA ARG A 90 0.08 -14.97 0.34
C ARG A 90 -0.61 -16.18 0.97
N ASP A 91 -1.87 -16.02 1.35
CA ASP A 91 -2.70 -17.08 1.90
C ASP A 91 -3.01 -18.13 0.82
N ASP A 92 -3.42 -17.70 -0.38
CA ASP A 92 -3.64 -18.60 -1.52
C ASP A 92 -2.38 -19.42 -1.87
N MET A 93 -1.21 -18.79 -1.84
CA MET A 93 0.07 -19.47 -2.11
C MET A 93 0.45 -20.45 -1.01
N ARG A 94 0.10 -20.15 0.25
CA ARG A 94 0.27 -21.09 1.37
C ARG A 94 -0.63 -22.31 1.18
N ASP A 95 -1.91 -22.10 0.91
CA ASP A 95 -2.88 -23.17 0.66
C ASP A 95 -2.48 -24.05 -0.54
N ALA A 96 -1.99 -23.42 -1.61
CA ALA A 96 -1.49 -24.13 -2.78
C ALA A 96 -0.27 -25.00 -2.43
N ARG A 97 0.65 -24.50 -1.60
CA ARG A 97 1.81 -25.26 -1.14
C ARG A 97 1.40 -26.44 -0.26
N GLU A 98 0.47 -26.24 0.67
CA GLU A 98 -0.04 -27.32 1.52
C GLU A 98 -0.74 -28.42 0.70
N LYS A 99 -1.56 -28.04 -0.28
CA LYS A 99 -2.19 -28.99 -1.22
C LYS A 99 -1.14 -29.76 -2.03
N LEU A 100 -0.09 -29.07 -2.49
CA LEU A 100 1.01 -29.70 -3.21
C LEU A 100 1.78 -30.69 -2.34
N GLU A 101 2.11 -30.31 -1.09
CA GLU A 101 2.77 -31.18 -0.12
C GLU A 101 1.92 -32.42 0.19
N ALA A 102 0.60 -32.25 0.38
CA ALA A 102 -0.32 -33.36 0.60
C ALA A 102 -0.41 -34.30 -0.63
N ALA A 103 -0.45 -33.73 -1.84
CA ALA A 103 -0.46 -34.51 -3.08
C ALA A 103 0.85 -35.29 -3.26
N HIS A 104 2.00 -34.65 -3.06
CA HIS A 104 3.31 -35.30 -3.08
C HIS A 104 3.39 -36.41 -2.05
N ARG A 105 2.88 -36.18 -0.84
CA ARG A 105 2.82 -37.20 0.22
C ARG A 105 2.04 -38.43 -0.21
N LYS A 106 0.86 -38.23 -0.81
CA LYS A 106 0.00 -39.31 -1.29
C LYS A 106 0.69 -40.15 -2.36
N VAL A 107 1.38 -39.49 -3.31
CA VAL A 107 2.13 -40.16 -4.37
C VAL A 107 3.29 -40.97 -3.77
N LEU A 108 4.11 -40.37 -2.91
CA LEU A 108 5.24 -41.05 -2.27
C LEU A 108 4.78 -42.26 -1.46
N ASN A 109 3.72 -42.13 -0.65
CA ASN A 109 3.16 -43.24 0.11
C ASN A 109 2.68 -44.37 -0.82
N SER A 110 2.07 -44.04 -1.97
CA SER A 110 1.63 -45.06 -2.93
C SER A 110 2.80 -45.78 -3.59
N ILE A 111 3.88 -45.07 -3.92
CA ILE A 111 5.10 -45.64 -4.51
C ILE A 111 5.79 -46.54 -3.48
N ALA A 112 5.97 -46.07 -2.25
CA ALA A 112 6.55 -46.86 -1.16
C ALA A 112 5.75 -48.16 -0.91
N ALA A 113 4.42 -48.09 -0.94
CA ALA A 113 3.57 -49.28 -0.78
C ALA A 113 3.74 -50.30 -1.91
N VAL A 114 3.88 -49.84 -3.16
CA VAL A 114 4.17 -50.71 -4.32
C VAL A 114 5.57 -51.28 -4.21
N ALA A 115 6.57 -50.46 -3.90
CA ALA A 115 7.96 -50.88 -3.78
C ALA A 115 8.15 -51.95 -2.68
N ARG A 116 7.57 -51.75 -1.49
CA ARG A 116 7.57 -52.76 -0.41
C ARG A 116 6.96 -54.11 -0.82
N ARG A 117 6.04 -54.11 -1.80
CA ARG A 117 5.40 -55.33 -2.29
C ARG A 117 6.23 -56.07 -3.35
N TYR A 118 7.00 -55.36 -4.15
CA TYR A 118 7.60 -55.92 -5.37
C TYR A 118 9.12 -55.80 -5.46
N LEU A 119 9.77 -54.96 -4.65
CA LEU A 119 11.22 -54.81 -4.62
C LEU A 119 11.80 -55.76 -3.56
N PRO A 120 12.60 -56.77 -3.96
CA PRO A 120 13.38 -57.57 -3.02
C PRO A 120 14.37 -56.68 -2.27
N ASP A 121 14.65 -57.01 -1.02
CA ASP A 121 15.63 -56.29 -0.19
C ASP A 121 15.36 -54.77 -0.12
N TYR A 122 14.07 -54.37 -0.15
CA TYR A 122 13.62 -52.97 -0.06
C TYR A 122 14.30 -52.21 1.08
N ASP A 123 14.42 -52.85 2.25
CA ASP A 123 15.02 -52.28 3.45
C ASP A 123 16.55 -52.16 3.36
N GLU A 124 17.20 -52.76 2.37
CA GLU A 124 18.67 -52.73 2.18
C GLU A 124 19.11 -51.62 1.22
N HIS A 125 18.18 -50.90 0.59
CA HIS A 125 18.50 -49.79 -0.30
C HIS A 125 18.68 -48.48 0.49
N PRO A 126 19.89 -47.90 0.53
CA PRO A 126 20.19 -46.72 1.35
C PRO A 126 19.42 -45.46 0.91
N GLU A 127 19.13 -45.33 -0.39
CA GLU A 127 18.34 -44.22 -0.94
C GLU A 127 16.86 -44.29 -0.51
N ILE A 128 16.34 -45.51 -0.32
CA ILE A 128 14.97 -45.77 0.12
C ILE A 128 14.83 -45.50 1.61
N GLN A 129 15.79 -45.93 2.43
CA GLN A 129 15.84 -45.59 3.86
C GLN A 129 15.90 -44.07 4.07
N ALA A 130 16.76 -43.38 3.32
CA ALA A 130 16.85 -41.91 3.38
C ALA A 130 15.52 -41.24 3.00
N ALA A 131 14.78 -41.78 2.02
CA ALA A 131 13.47 -41.28 1.64
C ALA A 131 12.39 -41.54 2.71
N ASP A 132 12.37 -42.71 3.34
CA ASP A 132 11.44 -43.06 4.41
C ASP A 132 11.69 -42.20 5.67
N GLU A 133 12.96 -41.94 6.03
CA GLU A 133 13.33 -41.00 7.12
C GLU A 133 12.90 -39.55 6.83
N LEU A 134 13.05 -39.09 5.58
CA LEU A 134 12.55 -37.78 5.16
C LEU A 134 11.02 -37.70 5.22
N LEU A 135 10.33 -38.81 4.92
CA LEU A 135 8.89 -38.87 5.05
C LEU A 135 8.46 -38.79 6.53
N GLU A 136 9.08 -39.54 7.43
CA GLU A 136 8.76 -39.52 8.86
C GLU A 136 9.10 -38.19 9.54
N SER A 137 10.26 -37.61 9.26
CA SER A 137 10.67 -36.31 9.82
C SER A 137 9.72 -35.19 9.40
N ALA A 138 9.28 -35.18 8.14
CA ALA A 138 8.28 -34.22 7.67
C ALA A 138 6.88 -34.44 8.26
N ALA A 139 6.54 -35.67 8.70
CA ALA A 139 5.28 -35.93 9.42
C ALA A 139 5.33 -35.40 10.87
N GLY A 140 6.50 -35.33 11.49
CA GLY A 140 6.68 -34.82 12.86
C GLY A 140 6.64 -33.30 13.01
N ILE A 141 6.79 -32.52 11.92
CA ILE A 141 6.87 -31.06 11.97
C ILE A 141 5.47 -30.41 12.08
N GLY A 142 4.39 -31.14 11.80
CA GLY A 142 3.00 -30.64 11.86
C GLY A 142 2.34 -30.55 13.25
N VAL A 143 3.03 -30.92 14.35
CA VAL A 143 2.43 -30.99 15.70
C VAL A 143 2.71 -29.77 16.59
N LYS A 144 3.48 -28.76 16.13
CA LYS A 144 3.67 -27.52 16.90
C LYS A 144 2.73 -26.41 16.46
N GLY A 145 1.47 -26.53 16.89
CA GLY A 145 0.51 -25.43 16.96
C GLY A 145 -0.08 -25.37 18.37
N GLU A 146 0.56 -24.60 19.25
CA GLU A 146 -0.07 -23.92 20.39
C GLU A 146 -0.21 -22.43 20.03
#